data_AF-A0A538DI69-F1
#
_entry.id   AF-A0A538DI69-F1
#
_cell.length_a   1.000
_cell.length_b   1.000
_cell.length_c   1.000
_cell.angle_alpha   90.00
_cell.angle_beta   90.00
_cell.angle_gamma   90.00
#
_symmetry.space_group_name_H-M   'P 1'
#
loop_
_entity.id
_entity.type
_entity.pdbx_description
1 polymer ?
#
loop_
_entity_poly.entity_id
_entity_poly.type
_entity_poly.pdbx_seq_one_letter_code
_entity_poly.pdbx_strand_id
1 'polypeptide(L)'
;MKLSELEYSLPLELIAQHPAQRRDASRLLVYERSTGDVHHRFFWELRDELRGELVVVNDTRVVPARLRLRRPTGGEAEVLLLEPLDAVGEWEGLARPTRKLRAGQRLGPVELIEHLGEGRWRLRLQGEPAGEAPLPPYISEPLADPERYQTVYADREGSAAAPTAGLHFTPELLAKLDVERITLHVGLDTFRPVTVDDLDEHVIHSDERAMSDARRRWTNQRLRELSLILGTAWDPVGVDGVPLDEYENYAPRIASVLERGGDVAAVTEALARIRGKYMGGDLDQHRDREAAAKIAQWFRVVTAELAPFEGDGDL
;
A
#
# COMPACT_ATOMS: atom_id res chain seq x y z
N MET A 1 -17.58 14.59 -4.28
CA MET A 1 -18.23 13.74 -5.33
C MET A 1 -19.50 13.10 -4.78
N LYS A 2 -20.62 13.02 -5.50
CA LYS A 2 -21.86 12.43 -4.94
C LYS A 2 -21.84 10.90 -4.94
N LEU A 3 -22.28 10.29 -3.84
CA LEU A 3 -22.34 8.83 -3.69
C LEU A 3 -23.19 8.17 -4.78
N SER A 4 -24.28 8.82 -5.19
CA SER A 4 -25.19 8.33 -6.24
C SER A 4 -24.53 8.19 -7.62
N GLU A 5 -23.42 8.89 -7.88
CA GLU A 5 -22.65 8.75 -9.12
C GLU A 5 -21.89 7.41 -9.20
N LEU A 6 -21.71 6.73 -8.05
CA LEU A 6 -21.08 5.41 -7.95
C LEU A 6 -22.09 4.26 -7.84
N GLU A 7 -23.40 4.56 -7.91
CA GLU A 7 -24.44 3.53 -7.86
C GLU A 7 -24.54 2.76 -9.18
N TYR A 8 -24.61 1.43 -9.06
CA TYR A 8 -24.89 0.53 -10.18
C TYR A 8 -25.73 -0.65 -9.71
N SER A 9 -26.44 -1.28 -10.65
CA SER A 9 -27.19 -2.50 -10.35
C SER A 9 -26.24 -3.68 -10.20
N LEU A 10 -26.08 -4.18 -8.97
CA LEU A 10 -25.35 -5.41 -8.66
C LEU A 10 -26.32 -6.49 -8.18
N PRO A 11 -26.71 -7.44 -9.05
CA PRO A 11 -27.46 -8.61 -8.61
C PRO A 11 -26.69 -9.39 -7.55
N LEU A 12 -27.36 -9.73 -6.44
CA LEU A 12 -26.73 -10.36 -5.27
C LEU A 12 -26.11 -11.73 -5.62
N GLU A 13 -26.68 -12.43 -6.59
CA GLU A 13 -26.18 -13.70 -7.11
C GLU A 13 -24.81 -13.60 -7.81
N LEU A 14 -24.38 -12.39 -8.17
CA LEU A 14 -23.05 -12.14 -8.73
C LEU A 14 -21.99 -11.86 -7.65
N ILE A 15 -22.40 -11.74 -6.37
CA ILE A 15 -21.48 -11.62 -5.23
C ILE A 15 -21.04 -13.02 -4.81
N ALA A 16 -19.81 -13.38 -5.20
CA ALA A 16 -19.26 -14.70 -4.92
C ALA A 16 -19.20 -15.01 -3.41
N GLN A 17 -19.88 -16.07 -2.98
CA GLN A 17 -19.80 -16.58 -1.60
C GLN A 17 -18.61 -17.52 -1.37
N HIS A 18 -18.07 -18.10 -2.46
CA HIS A 18 -16.90 -18.96 -2.43
C HIS A 18 -15.90 -18.56 -3.50
N PRO A 19 -14.58 -18.64 -3.19
CA PRO A 19 -13.57 -18.41 -4.20
C PRO A 19 -13.54 -19.56 -5.22
N ALA A 20 -13.01 -19.28 -6.42
CA ALA A 20 -12.78 -20.31 -7.43
C ALA A 20 -11.90 -21.45 -6.90
N GLN A 21 -12.08 -22.69 -7.40
CA GLN A 21 -11.31 -23.84 -6.92
C GLN A 21 -9.79 -23.62 -7.07
N ARG A 22 -9.36 -23.11 -8.24
CA ARG A 22 -8.00 -22.62 -8.49
C ARG A 22 -8.00 -21.09 -8.41
N ARG A 23 -7.07 -20.50 -7.65
CA ARG A 23 -7.04 -19.05 -7.35
C ARG A 23 -7.00 -18.18 -8.62
N ASP A 24 -6.11 -18.52 -9.54
CA ASP A 24 -5.90 -17.78 -10.78
C ASP A 24 -6.92 -18.12 -11.88
N ALA A 25 -7.92 -18.96 -11.59
CA ALA A 25 -9.01 -19.27 -12.50
C ALA A 25 -10.18 -18.29 -12.47
N SER A 26 -10.06 -17.23 -11.68
CA SER A 26 -10.96 -16.09 -11.77
C SER A 26 -10.86 -15.40 -13.13
N ARG A 27 -11.98 -14.79 -13.54
CA ARG A 27 -12.03 -13.91 -14.71
C ARG A 27 -11.22 -12.64 -14.42
N LEU A 28 -10.57 -12.12 -15.45
CA LEU A 28 -9.84 -10.84 -15.44
C LEU A 28 -10.46 -9.94 -16.51
N LEU A 29 -10.95 -8.77 -16.11
CA LEU A 29 -11.38 -7.72 -17.03
C LEU A 29 -10.20 -6.79 -17.26
N VAL A 30 -9.75 -6.67 -18.51
CA VAL A 30 -8.68 -5.74 -18.90
C VAL A 30 -9.34 -4.56 -19.59
N TYR A 31 -9.16 -3.36 -19.04
CA TYR A 31 -9.69 -2.12 -19.57
C TYR A 31 -8.54 -1.23 -20.05
N GLU A 32 -8.48 -0.99 -21.37
CA GLU A 32 -7.46 -0.15 -21.96
C GLU A 32 -7.91 1.33 -21.93
N ARG A 33 -7.35 2.10 -20.99
CA ARG A 33 -7.76 3.49 -20.75
C ARG A 33 -7.59 4.42 -21.97
N SER A 34 -6.62 4.16 -22.84
CA SER A 34 -6.35 5.00 -24.01
C SER A 34 -7.35 4.83 -25.15
N THR A 35 -7.92 3.63 -25.30
CA THR A 35 -8.84 3.27 -26.39
C THR A 35 -10.28 3.13 -25.90
N GLY A 36 -10.46 2.81 -24.62
CA GLY A 36 -11.74 2.40 -24.04
C GLY A 36 -12.05 0.92 -24.27
N ASP A 37 -11.13 0.15 -24.85
CA ASP A 37 -11.36 -1.26 -25.18
C ASP A 37 -11.44 -2.12 -23.90
N VAL A 38 -12.34 -3.11 -23.95
CA VAL A 38 -12.56 -4.09 -22.87
C VAL A 38 -12.24 -5.47 -23.39
N HIS A 39 -11.31 -6.15 -22.71
CA HIS A 39 -10.98 -7.54 -22.98
C HIS A 39 -11.32 -8.42 -21.77
N HIS A 40 -11.76 -9.65 -22.07
CA HIS A 40 -12.03 -10.66 -21.07
C HIS A 40 -10.97 -11.74 -21.14
N ARG A 41 -10.27 -11.92 -20.02
CA ARG A 41 -9.17 -12.85 -19.80
C ARG A 41 -9.47 -13.69 -18.56
N PHE A 42 -8.52 -14.53 -18.21
CA PHE A 42 -8.41 -15.17 -16.91
C PHE A 42 -7.17 -14.65 -16.17
N PHE A 43 -7.19 -14.74 -14.84
CA PHE A 43 -6.14 -14.17 -14.01
C PHE A 43 -4.77 -14.84 -14.24
N TRP A 44 -4.73 -16.11 -14.65
CA TRP A 44 -3.48 -16.77 -15.04
C TRP A 44 -2.80 -16.13 -16.26
N GLU A 45 -3.53 -15.35 -17.07
CA GLU A 45 -3.00 -14.58 -18.21
C GLU A 45 -2.44 -13.22 -17.80
N LEU A 46 -2.48 -12.84 -16.51
CA LEU A 46 -1.99 -11.54 -16.03
C LEU A 46 -0.56 -11.24 -16.47
N ARG A 47 0.30 -12.27 -16.54
CA ARG A 47 1.70 -12.09 -16.97
C ARG A 47 1.79 -11.52 -18.39
N ASP A 48 0.88 -11.90 -19.27
CA ASP A 48 0.89 -11.52 -20.69
C ASP A 48 0.42 -10.06 -20.89
N GLU A 49 -0.34 -9.54 -19.93
CA GLU A 49 -0.78 -8.13 -19.91
C GLU A 49 0.30 -7.19 -19.34
N LEU A 50 1.36 -7.73 -18.73
CA LEU A 50 2.48 -6.98 -18.16
C LEU A 50 3.67 -6.98 -19.14
N ARG A 51 4.20 -5.80 -19.47
CA ARG A 51 5.37 -5.58 -20.34
C ARG A 51 6.68 -5.44 -19.56
N GLY A 52 6.78 -6.12 -18.41
CA GLY A 52 8.00 -6.14 -17.58
C GLY A 52 7.95 -5.17 -16.40
N GLU A 53 6.77 -4.70 -16.03
CA GLU A 53 6.56 -3.86 -14.86
C GLU A 53 6.77 -4.65 -13.56
N LEU A 54 7.21 -3.93 -12.53
CA LEU A 54 7.30 -4.45 -11.17
C LEU A 54 5.89 -4.60 -10.56
N VAL A 55 5.59 -5.78 -10.04
CA VAL A 55 4.35 -6.05 -9.31
C VAL A 55 4.61 -5.85 -7.82
N VAL A 56 3.99 -4.83 -7.23
CA VAL A 56 4.07 -4.57 -5.79
C VAL A 56 2.90 -5.23 -5.09
N VAL A 57 3.18 -6.11 -4.13
CA VAL A 57 2.15 -6.85 -3.38
C VAL A 57 2.19 -6.54 -1.89
N ASN A 58 1.02 -6.52 -1.26
CA ASN A 58 0.88 -6.37 0.19
C ASN A 58 1.01 -7.73 0.90
N ASP A 59 2.12 -7.97 1.59
CA ASP A 59 2.44 -9.24 2.27
C ASP A 59 1.86 -9.35 3.69
N THR A 60 0.91 -8.48 4.04
CA THR A 60 0.19 -8.57 5.31
C THR A 60 -0.57 -9.90 5.43
N ARG A 61 -0.59 -10.45 6.64
CA ARG A 61 -1.25 -11.70 7.01
C ARG A 61 -2.39 -11.40 7.97
N VAL A 62 -3.57 -11.94 7.68
CA VAL A 62 -4.76 -11.78 8.53
C VAL A 62 -4.54 -12.51 9.85
N VAL A 63 -4.77 -11.82 10.96
CA VAL A 63 -4.79 -12.41 12.30
C VAL A 63 -6.20 -12.92 12.60
N PRO A 64 -6.38 -14.20 12.98
CA PRO A 64 -7.68 -14.74 13.40
C PRO A 64 -8.14 -14.12 14.74
N ALA A 65 -8.75 -12.95 14.66
CA ALA A 65 -9.07 -12.10 15.79
C ALA A 65 -10.58 -11.92 16.06
N ARG A 66 -11.45 -12.58 15.28
CA ARG A 66 -12.91 -12.52 15.45
C ARG A 66 -13.39 -13.54 16.47
N LEU A 67 -13.79 -13.06 17.63
CA LEU A 67 -14.34 -13.83 18.73
C LEU A 67 -15.87 -13.76 18.71
N ARG A 68 -16.52 -14.91 18.46
CA ARG A 68 -17.96 -15.07 18.65
C ARG A 68 -18.24 -15.43 20.11
N LEU A 69 -18.98 -14.56 20.80
CA LEU A 69 -19.17 -14.59 22.24
C LEU A 69 -20.66 -14.53 22.60
N ARG A 70 -20.98 -14.72 23.87
CA ARG A 70 -22.33 -14.53 24.42
C ARG A 70 -22.30 -13.52 25.54
N ARG A 71 -23.30 -12.64 25.56
CA ARG A 71 -23.54 -11.69 26.65
C ARG A 71 -24.08 -12.45 27.87
N PRO A 72 -23.89 -11.92 29.10
CA PRO A 72 -24.49 -12.49 30.30
C PRO A 72 -26.03 -12.65 30.21
N THR A 73 -26.67 -11.80 29.41
CA THR A 73 -28.12 -11.86 29.13
C THR A 73 -28.53 -12.95 28.13
N GLY A 74 -27.58 -13.76 27.64
CA GLY A 74 -27.81 -14.88 26.71
C GLY A 74 -27.77 -14.50 25.22
N GLY A 75 -27.84 -13.21 24.87
CA GLY A 75 -27.75 -12.78 23.47
C GLY A 75 -26.33 -12.79 22.92
N GLU A 76 -26.19 -12.96 21.62
CA GLU A 76 -24.88 -12.97 20.94
C GLU A 76 -24.13 -11.64 21.08
N ALA A 77 -22.81 -11.75 21.12
CA ALA A 77 -21.87 -10.65 20.95
C ALA A 77 -20.70 -11.11 20.09
N GLU A 78 -20.08 -10.16 19.41
CA GLU A 78 -18.89 -10.39 18.62
C GLU A 78 -17.85 -9.36 19.05
N VAL A 79 -16.62 -9.82 19.27
CA VAL A 79 -15.45 -8.97 19.50
C VAL A 79 -14.46 -9.27 18.41
N LEU A 80 -13.80 -8.23 17.93
CA LEU A 80 -12.84 -8.32 16.86
C LEU A 80 -11.62 -7.52 17.23
N LEU A 81 -10.54 -8.21 17.56
CA LEU A 81 -9.30 -7.58 17.98
C LEU A 81 -8.63 -6.96 16.75
N LEU A 82 -8.13 -5.73 16.88
CA LEU A 82 -7.43 -5.03 15.81
C LEU A 82 -5.94 -4.94 16.13
N GLU A 83 -5.61 -4.19 17.17
CA GLU A 83 -4.22 -3.87 17.52
C GLU A 83 -3.97 -4.14 19.01
N PRO A 84 -2.86 -4.79 19.39
CA PRO A 84 -2.46 -4.89 20.78
C PRO A 84 -1.98 -3.51 21.27
N LEU A 85 -2.57 -3.02 22.36
CA LEU A 85 -2.19 -1.75 22.98
C LEU A 85 -1.05 -1.89 24.00
N ASP A 86 -0.83 -3.12 24.50
CA ASP A 86 0.26 -3.44 25.40
C ASP A 86 0.70 -4.92 25.27
N ALA A 87 1.77 -5.26 25.98
CA ALA A 87 2.28 -6.63 26.04
C ALA A 87 1.52 -7.52 27.05
N VAL A 88 0.47 -7.01 27.71
CA VAL A 88 -0.23 -7.63 28.84
C VAL A 88 -1.67 -8.03 28.47
N GLY A 89 -2.02 -7.94 27.18
CA GLY A 89 -3.27 -8.43 26.63
C GLY A 89 -4.36 -7.37 26.52
N GLU A 90 -4.03 -6.07 26.54
CA GLU A 90 -4.96 -5.03 26.10
C GLU A 90 -4.91 -4.84 24.58
N TRP A 91 -6.07 -4.59 24.02
CA TRP A 91 -6.26 -4.42 22.60
C TRP A 91 -7.22 -3.27 22.33
N GLU A 92 -7.04 -2.64 21.18
CA GLU A 92 -8.11 -1.94 20.50
C GLU A 92 -8.88 -2.95 19.63
N GLY A 93 -10.20 -2.87 19.65
CA GLY A 93 -11.03 -3.75 18.83
C GLY A 93 -12.44 -3.22 18.58
N LEU A 94 -13.17 -3.88 17.69
CA LEU A 94 -14.59 -3.62 17.46
C LEU A 94 -15.44 -4.60 18.28
N ALA A 95 -16.53 -4.12 18.87
CA ALA A 95 -17.47 -4.99 19.58
C ALA A 95 -18.92 -4.72 19.16
N ARG A 96 -19.64 -5.78 18.76
CA ARG A 96 -21.03 -5.73 18.30
C ARG A 96 -21.93 -6.64 19.14
N PRO A 97 -23.19 -6.26 19.43
CA PRO A 97 -23.83 -4.98 19.13
C PRO A 97 -23.46 -3.89 20.15
N THR A 98 -22.62 -2.92 19.76
CA THR A 98 -22.05 -1.85 20.60
C THR A 98 -23.07 -1.19 21.54
N ARG A 99 -24.24 -0.84 21.02
CA ARG A 99 -25.30 -0.15 21.79
C ARG A 99 -25.77 -0.93 23.02
N LYS A 100 -25.61 -2.26 23.02
CA LYS A 100 -26.02 -3.16 24.10
C LYS A 100 -24.85 -3.60 25.00
N LEU A 101 -23.67 -3.00 24.83
CA LEU A 101 -22.46 -3.29 25.59
C LEU A 101 -22.12 -2.11 26.53
N ARG A 102 -21.38 -2.36 27.61
CA ARG A 102 -20.99 -1.37 28.62
C ARG A 102 -19.54 -1.58 29.06
N ALA A 103 -18.86 -0.51 29.47
CA ALA A 103 -17.56 -0.60 30.14
C ALA A 103 -17.66 -1.45 31.42
N GLY A 104 -16.61 -2.21 31.71
CA GLY A 104 -16.54 -3.22 32.78
C GLY A 104 -17.27 -4.53 32.48
N GLN A 105 -17.95 -4.66 31.33
CA GLN A 105 -18.67 -5.89 30.98
C GLN A 105 -17.69 -6.98 30.50
N ARG A 106 -17.84 -8.18 31.06
CA ARG A 106 -17.11 -9.38 30.61
C ARG A 106 -17.94 -10.23 29.65
N LEU A 107 -17.32 -10.62 28.54
CA LEU A 107 -17.84 -11.46 27.46
C LEU A 107 -16.87 -12.65 27.29
N GLY A 108 -17.07 -13.73 28.06
CA GLY A 108 -16.12 -14.85 28.07
C GLY A 108 -14.70 -14.39 28.48
N PRO A 109 -13.65 -14.58 27.66
CA PRO A 109 -12.29 -14.17 27.96
C PRO A 109 -12.03 -12.67 27.74
N VAL A 110 -13.00 -11.92 27.20
CA VAL A 110 -12.86 -10.49 26.89
C VAL A 110 -13.52 -9.63 27.96
N GLU A 111 -12.82 -8.60 28.42
CA GLU A 111 -13.36 -7.54 29.27
C GLU A 111 -13.35 -6.21 28.51
N LEU A 112 -14.50 -5.55 28.43
CA LEU A 112 -14.62 -4.23 27.79
C LEU A 112 -14.17 -3.15 28.78
N ILE A 113 -13.08 -2.45 28.49
CA ILE A 113 -12.53 -1.42 29.38
C ILE A 113 -13.21 -0.08 29.11
N GLU A 114 -13.18 0.39 27.87
CA GLU A 114 -13.63 1.74 27.50
C GLU A 114 -14.21 1.76 26.10
N HIS A 115 -15.27 2.55 25.88
CA HIS A 115 -15.85 2.76 24.56
C HIS A 115 -15.18 3.97 23.90
N LEU A 116 -14.53 3.74 22.75
CA LEU A 116 -13.74 4.73 22.02
C LEU A 116 -14.53 5.42 20.89
N GLY A 117 -15.83 5.14 20.78
CA GLY A 117 -16.70 5.67 19.73
C GLY A 117 -16.82 4.76 18.52
N GLU A 118 -17.90 4.92 17.77
CA GLU A 118 -18.17 4.20 16.50
C GLU A 118 -18.03 2.67 16.55
N GLY A 119 -18.27 2.06 17.73
CA GLY A 119 -18.13 0.62 17.91
C GLY A 119 -16.73 0.14 18.25
N ARG A 120 -15.73 1.03 18.36
CA ARG A 120 -14.40 0.76 18.89
C ARG A 120 -14.40 0.69 20.42
N TRP A 121 -13.59 -0.22 20.94
CA TRP A 121 -13.42 -0.46 22.36
C TRP A 121 -11.96 -0.71 22.69
N ARG A 122 -11.51 -0.13 23.78
CA ARG A 122 -10.37 -0.66 24.53
C ARG A 122 -10.87 -1.87 25.29
N LEU A 123 -10.20 -3.00 25.15
CA LEU A 123 -10.60 -4.26 25.74
C LEU A 123 -9.39 -5.04 26.26
N ARG A 124 -9.62 -5.95 27.21
CA ARG A 124 -8.60 -6.86 27.72
C ARG A 124 -8.98 -8.28 27.35
N LEU A 125 -8.04 -9.00 26.75
CA LEU A 125 -8.16 -10.41 26.43
C LEU A 125 -7.39 -11.24 27.46
N GLN A 126 -8.00 -12.31 27.95
CA GLN A 126 -7.30 -13.33 28.75
C GLN A 126 -6.77 -14.43 27.83
N GLY A 127 -5.44 -14.53 27.72
CA GLY A 127 -4.76 -15.50 26.86
C GLY A 127 -4.48 -14.96 25.46
N GLU A 128 -4.12 -15.86 24.54
CA GLU A 128 -3.82 -15.51 23.15
C GLU A 128 -5.10 -15.35 22.30
N PRO A 129 -5.08 -14.48 21.28
CA PRO A 129 -6.13 -14.42 20.27
C PRO A 129 -6.40 -15.79 19.64
N ALA A 130 -7.62 -16.30 19.81
CA ALA A 130 -8.07 -17.56 19.24
C ALA A 130 -9.45 -17.37 18.57
N GLY A 131 -9.46 -16.57 17.51
CA GLY A 131 -10.68 -16.23 16.76
C GLY A 131 -10.75 -16.85 15.37
N GLU A 132 -11.82 -16.51 14.67
CA GLU A 132 -11.98 -16.72 13.23
C GLU A 132 -11.36 -15.54 12.46
N ALA A 133 -10.98 -15.75 11.20
CA ALA A 133 -10.66 -14.63 10.32
C ALA A 133 -11.94 -13.82 10.05
N PRO A 134 -11.91 -12.48 10.18
CA PRO A 134 -13.08 -11.68 9.90
C PRO A 134 -13.31 -11.58 8.39
N LEU A 135 -14.34 -12.27 7.92
CA LEU A 135 -14.80 -12.14 6.54
C LEU A 135 -15.57 -10.82 6.34
N PRO A 136 -15.51 -10.22 5.14
CA PRO A 136 -16.34 -9.08 4.77
C PRO A 136 -17.82 -9.38 5.05
N PRO A 137 -18.62 -8.37 5.44
CA PRO A 137 -20.01 -8.58 5.88
C PRO A 137 -20.94 -9.14 4.78
N TYR A 138 -20.57 -9.03 3.51
CA TYR A 138 -21.31 -9.57 2.36
C TYR A 138 -20.98 -11.05 2.05
N ILE A 139 -19.99 -11.63 2.73
CA ILE A 139 -19.70 -13.07 2.67
C ILE A 139 -20.34 -13.72 3.89
N SER A 140 -21.43 -14.45 3.66
CA SER A 140 -22.25 -15.05 4.72
C SER A 140 -21.89 -16.51 4.98
N GLU A 141 -21.36 -17.19 3.97
CA GLU A 141 -20.99 -18.59 4.05
C GLU A 141 -19.57 -18.76 4.63
N PRO A 142 -19.36 -19.73 5.53
CA PRO A 142 -18.04 -20.02 6.05
C PRO A 142 -17.13 -20.59 4.96
N LEU A 143 -15.85 -20.29 5.04
CA LEU A 143 -14.86 -20.92 4.17
C LEU A 143 -14.56 -22.34 4.64
N ALA A 144 -14.54 -23.29 3.70
CA ALA A 144 -14.12 -24.66 3.99
C ALA A 144 -12.65 -24.74 4.44
N ASP A 145 -11.81 -23.85 3.92
CA ASP A 145 -10.40 -23.70 4.26
C ASP A 145 -10.11 -22.22 4.59
N PRO A 146 -9.84 -21.87 5.86
CA PRO A 146 -9.52 -20.51 6.28
C PRO A 146 -8.30 -19.91 5.56
N GLU A 147 -7.32 -20.71 5.13
CA GLU A 147 -6.13 -20.22 4.40
C GLU A 147 -6.49 -19.70 3.00
N ARG A 148 -7.71 -20.00 2.50
CA ARG A 148 -8.24 -19.37 1.28
C ARG A 148 -8.46 -17.87 1.42
N TYR A 149 -8.60 -17.38 2.64
CA TYR A 149 -8.63 -15.96 2.97
C TYR A 149 -7.26 -15.43 3.39
N GLN A 150 -6.20 -15.97 2.80
CA GLN A 150 -4.86 -15.41 2.82
C GLN A 150 -4.31 -15.36 1.40
N THR A 151 -3.46 -14.37 1.12
CA THR A 151 -2.64 -14.36 -0.09
C THR A 151 -1.54 -15.42 0.04
N VAL A 152 -1.09 -15.96 -1.08
CA VAL A 152 -0.06 -17.03 -1.08
C VAL A 152 1.34 -16.52 -0.71
N TYR A 153 1.47 -15.21 -0.49
CA TYR A 153 2.69 -14.50 -0.09
C TYR A 153 2.52 -13.76 1.24
N ALA A 154 1.45 -14.03 1.99
CA ALA A 154 1.21 -13.44 3.31
C ALA A 154 2.25 -13.90 4.33
N ASP A 155 2.93 -12.95 4.96
CA ASP A 155 4.06 -13.16 5.88
C ASP A 155 3.89 -12.36 7.18
N ARG A 156 3.54 -11.07 7.09
CA ARG A 156 3.52 -10.15 8.26
C ARG A 156 2.16 -10.11 8.93
N GLU A 157 2.04 -10.78 10.06
CA GLU A 157 0.83 -10.75 10.90
C GLU A 157 0.50 -9.33 11.38
N GLY A 158 -0.79 -8.99 11.36
CA GLY A 158 -1.32 -7.72 11.89
C GLY A 158 -2.53 -7.18 11.14
N SER A 159 -2.88 -7.76 9.98
CA SER A 159 -4.08 -7.33 9.26
C SER A 159 -5.33 -7.90 9.89
N ALA A 160 -6.41 -7.12 9.86
CA ALA A 160 -7.73 -7.67 10.10
C ALA A 160 -8.35 -8.21 8.80
N ALA A 161 -8.00 -7.65 7.63
CA ALA A 161 -8.52 -8.11 6.34
C ALA A 161 -7.43 -8.52 5.36
N ALA A 162 -7.71 -9.50 4.50
CA ALA A 162 -6.77 -9.89 3.46
C ALA A 162 -6.83 -8.89 2.29
N PRO A 163 -5.70 -8.58 1.62
CA PRO A 163 -5.71 -7.86 0.35
C PRO A 163 -6.44 -8.70 -0.71
N THR A 164 -7.70 -8.39 -0.97
CA THR A 164 -8.62 -9.28 -1.69
C THR A 164 -8.22 -9.53 -3.15
N ALA A 165 -7.70 -8.51 -3.84
CA ALA A 165 -7.12 -8.68 -5.18
C ALA A 165 -5.91 -9.63 -5.19
N GLY A 166 -5.17 -9.69 -4.08
CA GLY A 166 -4.04 -10.59 -3.91
C GLY A 166 -4.42 -12.07 -3.79
N LEU A 167 -5.69 -12.37 -3.48
CA LEU A 167 -6.16 -13.75 -3.26
C LEU A 167 -6.16 -14.60 -4.54
N HIS A 168 -6.12 -13.94 -5.71
CA HIS A 168 -6.11 -14.57 -7.02
C HIS A 168 -4.74 -15.11 -7.44
N PHE A 169 -3.65 -14.64 -6.81
CA PHE A 169 -2.31 -15.11 -7.14
C PHE A 169 -2.10 -16.56 -6.72
N THR A 170 -1.35 -17.27 -7.55
CA THR A 170 -0.81 -18.60 -7.27
C THR A 170 0.72 -18.49 -7.14
N PRO A 171 1.37 -19.40 -6.39
CA PRO A 171 2.84 -19.44 -6.33
C PRO A 171 3.47 -19.54 -7.72
N GLU A 172 2.83 -20.29 -8.63
CA GLU A 172 3.29 -20.49 -10.01
C GLU A 172 3.20 -19.21 -10.85
N LEU A 173 2.18 -18.37 -10.64
CA LEU A 173 2.06 -17.09 -11.32
C LEU A 173 3.09 -16.09 -10.77
N LEU A 174 3.25 -16.01 -9.45
CA LEU A 174 4.22 -15.11 -8.82
C LEU A 174 5.65 -15.39 -9.24
N ALA A 175 6.01 -16.66 -9.40
CA ALA A 175 7.35 -17.06 -9.87
C ALA A 175 7.68 -16.55 -11.29
N LYS A 176 6.69 -16.10 -12.05
CA LYS A 176 6.85 -15.56 -13.42
C LYS A 176 6.89 -14.04 -13.47
N LEU A 177 6.70 -13.38 -12.32
CA LEU A 177 6.60 -11.93 -12.19
C LEU A 177 7.83 -11.38 -11.45
N ASP A 178 8.17 -10.13 -11.75
CA ASP A 178 9.07 -9.36 -10.88
C ASP A 178 8.24 -8.78 -9.74
N VAL A 179 8.50 -9.20 -8.50
CA VAL A 179 7.62 -8.94 -7.35
C VAL A 179 8.40 -8.26 -6.22
N GLU A 180 7.87 -7.14 -5.75
CA GLU A 180 8.31 -6.48 -4.52
C GLU A 180 7.21 -6.54 -3.46
N ARG A 181 7.61 -6.64 -2.18
CA ARG A 181 6.67 -6.75 -1.06
C ARG A 181 6.64 -5.48 -0.22
N ILE A 182 5.43 -5.07 0.13
CA ILE A 182 5.16 -4.03 1.12
C ILE A 182 4.26 -4.60 2.20
N THR A 183 4.30 -4.03 3.39
CA THR A 183 3.39 -4.40 4.48
C THR A 183 2.48 -3.24 4.81
N LEU A 184 1.19 -3.42 4.56
CA LEU A 184 0.12 -2.52 4.98
C LEU A 184 -0.91 -3.33 5.75
N HIS A 185 -1.03 -3.09 7.05
CA HIS A 185 -2.06 -3.74 7.87
C HIS A 185 -3.41 -3.09 7.56
N VAL A 186 -4.34 -3.88 7.06
CA VAL A 186 -5.68 -3.41 6.67
C VAL A 186 -6.60 -3.53 7.88
N GLY A 187 -7.10 -2.39 8.35
CA GLY A 187 -8.11 -2.30 9.38
C GLY A 187 -9.50 -2.67 8.85
N LEU A 188 -10.44 -2.95 9.76
CA LEU A 188 -11.82 -3.28 9.37
C LEU A 188 -12.68 -2.07 9.03
N ASP A 189 -12.16 -0.87 9.23
CA ASP A 189 -12.80 0.35 8.75
C ASP A 189 -12.92 0.33 7.22
N THR A 190 -12.10 -0.47 6.51
CA THR A 190 -12.27 -0.76 5.07
C THR A 190 -13.62 -1.41 4.72
N PHE A 191 -14.29 -2.07 5.67
CA PHE A 191 -15.60 -2.69 5.46
C PHE A 191 -16.76 -1.81 5.94
N ARG A 192 -16.50 -0.60 6.43
CA ARG A 192 -17.59 0.30 6.82
C ARG A 192 -18.26 0.84 5.55
N PRO A 193 -19.59 0.75 5.46
CA PRO A 193 -20.33 1.43 4.41
C PRO A 193 -20.08 2.93 4.48
N VAL A 194 -19.95 3.58 3.33
CA VAL A 194 -20.01 5.04 3.24
C VAL A 194 -21.42 5.47 3.64
N THR A 195 -21.53 6.36 4.63
CA THR A 195 -22.82 6.82 5.18
C THR A 195 -23.14 8.28 4.84
N VAL A 196 -22.23 8.98 4.17
CA VAL A 196 -22.38 10.38 3.75
C VAL A 196 -22.77 10.45 2.28
N ASP A 197 -23.54 11.49 1.91
CA ASP A 197 -23.96 11.72 0.53
C ASP A 197 -22.83 12.33 -0.32
N ASP A 198 -22.05 13.23 0.27
CA ASP A 198 -20.84 13.76 -0.35
C ASP A 198 -19.62 12.98 0.12
N LEU A 199 -18.92 12.34 -0.82
CA LEU A 199 -17.74 11.54 -0.54
C LEU A 199 -16.59 12.36 0.03
N ASP A 200 -16.56 13.66 -0.27
CA ASP A 200 -15.51 14.57 0.20
C ASP A 200 -15.64 14.84 1.72
N GLU A 201 -16.82 14.55 2.30
CA GLU A 201 -17.08 14.61 3.73
C GLU A 201 -16.83 13.27 4.45
N HIS A 202 -16.48 12.20 3.71
CA HIS A 202 -16.30 10.88 4.31
C HIS A 202 -14.93 10.74 4.97
N VAL A 203 -14.93 10.64 6.31
CA VAL A 203 -13.71 10.37 7.07
C VAL A 203 -13.37 8.88 7.02
N ILE A 204 -12.26 8.54 6.37
CA ILE A 204 -11.65 7.20 6.38
C ILE A 204 -10.55 7.18 7.46
N HIS A 205 -10.63 6.25 8.40
CA HIS A 205 -9.59 6.05 9.42
C HIS A 205 -8.31 5.49 8.78
N SER A 206 -7.14 5.90 9.25
CA SER A 206 -5.85 5.55 8.65
C SER A 206 -5.42 4.12 8.98
N ASP A 207 -5.02 3.36 7.97
CA ASP A 207 -4.33 2.08 8.12
C ASP A 207 -2.85 2.26 8.54
N GLU A 208 -2.33 1.34 9.33
CA GLU A 208 -0.92 1.35 9.75
C GLU A 208 0.02 0.88 8.63
N ARG A 209 1.05 1.69 8.36
CA ARG A 209 2.05 1.44 7.32
C ARG A 209 3.39 1.08 7.92
N ALA A 210 3.85 -0.14 7.70
CA ALA A 210 5.27 -0.45 7.81
C ALA A 210 5.90 -0.23 6.42
N MET A 211 6.53 0.93 6.22
CA MET A 211 7.20 1.24 4.96
C MET A 211 8.44 0.36 4.76
N SER A 212 8.42 -0.55 3.77
CA SER A 212 9.51 -1.49 3.49
C SER A 212 10.65 -0.91 2.65
N ASP A 213 11.72 -1.72 2.50
CA ASP A 213 12.84 -1.54 1.59
C ASP A 213 12.47 -1.22 0.13
N ALA A 214 11.19 -1.34 -0.28
CA ALA A 214 10.71 -0.99 -1.62
C ALA A 214 10.89 0.50 -1.95
N ARG A 215 10.54 1.42 -1.03
CA ARG A 215 10.85 2.85 -1.21
C ARG A 215 12.35 3.04 -1.28
N ARG A 216 13.11 2.30 -0.47
CA ARG A 216 14.58 2.37 -0.44
C ARG A 216 15.20 1.85 -1.74
N ARG A 217 14.67 0.78 -2.34
CA ARG A 217 15.08 0.20 -3.63
C ARG A 217 14.69 1.09 -4.80
N TRP A 218 13.47 1.63 -4.79
CA TRP A 218 13.02 2.62 -5.75
C TRP A 218 13.91 3.87 -5.70
N THR A 219 14.15 4.42 -4.49
CA THR A 219 15.10 5.51 -4.27
C THR A 219 16.51 5.12 -4.72
N ASN A 220 17.01 3.92 -4.39
CA ASN A 220 18.34 3.47 -4.80
C ASN A 220 18.46 3.29 -6.32
N GLN A 221 17.42 2.80 -7.00
CA GLN A 221 17.37 2.67 -8.45
C GLN A 221 17.43 4.06 -9.11
N ARG A 222 16.61 5.00 -8.65
CA ARG A 222 16.60 6.37 -9.18
C ARG A 222 17.88 7.13 -8.86
N LEU A 223 18.51 6.87 -7.71
CA LEU A 223 19.84 7.40 -7.40
C LEU A 223 20.92 6.83 -8.32
N ARG A 224 20.88 5.54 -8.67
CA ARG A 224 21.80 4.94 -9.65
C ARG A 224 21.61 5.51 -11.06
N GLU A 225 20.37 5.68 -11.50
CA GLU A 225 20.07 6.33 -12.79
C GLU A 225 20.59 7.78 -12.80
N LEU A 226 20.36 8.54 -11.72
CA LEU A 226 20.88 9.89 -11.58
C LEU A 226 22.42 9.91 -11.56
N SER A 227 23.08 8.96 -10.90
CA SER A 227 24.54 8.83 -10.92
C SER A 227 25.07 8.57 -12.33
N LEU A 228 24.40 7.75 -13.14
CA LEU A 228 24.77 7.52 -14.54
C LEU A 228 24.58 8.78 -15.38
N ILE A 229 23.51 9.54 -15.17
CA ILE A 229 23.28 10.82 -15.86
C ILE A 229 24.36 11.83 -15.45
N LEU A 230 24.73 11.90 -14.17
CA LEU A 230 25.82 12.75 -13.71
C LEU A 230 27.16 12.36 -14.36
N GLY A 231 27.48 11.06 -14.39
CA GLY A 231 28.71 10.56 -15.01
C GLY A 231 28.79 10.74 -16.52
N THR A 232 27.66 10.81 -17.22
CA THR A 232 27.62 10.89 -18.70
C THR A 232 27.30 12.27 -19.25
N ALA A 233 26.51 13.07 -18.54
CA ALA A 233 26.01 14.36 -19.01
C ALA A 233 26.69 15.55 -18.33
N TRP A 234 27.19 15.39 -17.11
CA TRP A 234 27.85 16.48 -16.39
C TRP A 234 29.36 16.46 -16.61
N ASP A 235 30.00 15.30 -16.45
CA ASP A 235 31.43 15.02 -16.64
C ASP A 235 32.34 16.27 -16.75
N PRO A 236 32.47 17.05 -15.65
CA PRO A 236 33.12 18.36 -15.72
C PRO A 236 34.64 18.26 -15.83
N VAL A 237 35.23 17.08 -15.56
CA VAL A 237 36.68 16.81 -15.55
C VAL A 237 37.11 15.89 -16.72
N GLY A 238 36.17 15.17 -17.34
CA GLY A 238 36.45 14.15 -18.35
C GLY A 238 36.47 12.75 -17.73
N VAL A 239 35.97 11.76 -18.48
CA VAL A 239 35.86 10.32 -18.13
C VAL A 239 37.15 9.68 -17.55
N ASP A 240 38.31 10.32 -17.72
CA ASP A 240 39.60 9.85 -17.20
C ASP A 240 39.95 10.40 -15.79
N GLY A 241 39.14 11.30 -15.21
CA GLY A 241 39.48 12.05 -13.99
C GLY A 241 38.69 11.72 -12.72
N VAL A 242 37.51 11.08 -12.81
CA VAL A 242 36.62 10.81 -11.67
C VAL A 242 36.06 9.38 -11.78
N PRO A 243 36.31 8.50 -10.79
CA PRO A 243 35.70 7.18 -10.72
C PRO A 243 34.15 7.25 -10.75
N LEU A 244 33.49 6.35 -11.50
CA LEU A 244 32.02 6.32 -11.66
C LEU A 244 31.26 6.26 -10.31
N ASP A 245 31.86 5.68 -9.29
CA ASP A 245 31.35 5.58 -7.92
C ASP A 245 31.38 6.93 -7.15
N GLU A 246 32.19 7.91 -7.56
CA GLU A 246 32.15 9.23 -6.92
C GLU A 246 30.82 9.97 -7.20
N TYR A 247 30.19 9.73 -8.35
CA TYR A 247 28.88 10.30 -8.68
C TYR A 247 27.75 9.75 -7.81
N GLU A 248 27.93 8.58 -7.18
CA GLU A 248 27.00 8.05 -6.16
C GLU A 248 26.96 8.93 -4.91
N ASN A 249 28.05 9.66 -4.60
CA ASN A 249 28.10 10.59 -3.47
C ASN A 249 27.40 11.93 -3.76
N TYR A 250 27.18 12.26 -5.05
CA TYR A 250 26.59 13.52 -5.48
C TYR A 250 25.10 13.40 -5.79
N ALA A 251 24.67 12.24 -6.33
CA ALA A 251 23.28 11.99 -6.68
C ALA A 251 22.27 12.30 -5.56
N PRO A 252 22.49 11.92 -4.28
CA PRO A 252 21.54 12.24 -3.20
C PRO A 252 21.35 13.75 -2.97
N ARG A 253 22.40 14.55 -3.17
CA ARG A 253 22.33 16.01 -2.99
C ARG A 253 21.53 16.67 -4.11
N ILE A 254 21.67 16.18 -5.34
CA ILE A 254 20.93 16.67 -6.50
C ILE A 254 19.47 16.21 -6.45
N ALA A 255 19.21 14.94 -6.09
CA ALA A 255 17.87 14.43 -5.85
C ALA A 255 17.11 15.28 -4.83
N SER A 256 17.74 15.62 -3.71
CA SER A 256 17.14 16.47 -2.67
C SER A 256 16.79 17.90 -3.15
N VAL A 257 17.50 18.44 -4.14
CA VAL A 257 17.15 19.73 -4.76
C VAL A 257 15.89 19.60 -5.62
N LEU A 258 15.81 18.53 -6.42
CA LEU A 258 14.66 18.24 -7.28
C LEU A 258 13.39 17.93 -6.48
N GLU A 259 13.51 17.14 -5.41
CA GLU A 259 12.41 16.79 -4.50
C GLU A 259 11.81 18.00 -3.78
N ARG A 260 12.59 19.08 -3.60
CA ARG A 260 12.11 20.36 -3.06
C ARG A 260 11.51 21.29 -4.12
N GLY A 261 11.25 20.80 -5.33
CA GLY A 261 10.74 21.59 -6.45
C GLY A 261 11.80 22.46 -7.14
N GLY A 262 13.08 22.13 -7.00
CA GLY A 262 14.17 22.85 -7.65
C GLY A 262 14.11 22.75 -9.18
N ASP A 263 14.25 23.89 -9.85
CA ASP A 263 14.27 23.97 -11.31
C ASP A 263 15.69 23.78 -11.88
N VAL A 264 15.83 23.95 -13.20
CA VAL A 264 17.13 23.84 -13.89
C VAL A 264 18.17 24.80 -13.30
N ALA A 265 17.78 26.00 -12.85
CA ALA A 265 18.71 26.96 -12.26
C ALA A 265 19.20 26.50 -10.88
N ALA A 266 18.31 25.97 -10.04
CA ALA A 266 18.65 25.42 -8.73
C ALA A 266 19.57 24.20 -8.83
N VAL A 267 19.34 23.32 -9.82
CA VAL A 267 20.22 22.18 -10.09
C VAL A 267 21.57 22.65 -10.63
N THR A 268 21.61 23.64 -11.52
CA THR A 268 22.85 24.25 -12.04
C THR A 268 23.71 24.81 -10.90
N GLU A 269 23.11 25.54 -9.96
CA GLU A 269 23.82 26.07 -8.79
C GLU A 269 24.35 24.95 -7.86
N ALA A 270 23.57 23.88 -7.69
CA ALA A 270 23.99 22.73 -6.90
C ALA A 270 25.21 22.01 -7.51
N LEU A 271 25.20 21.80 -8.83
CA LEU A 271 26.34 21.24 -9.57
C LEU A 271 27.57 22.15 -9.45
N ALA A 272 27.41 23.46 -9.67
CA ALA A 272 28.50 24.43 -9.54
C ALA A 272 29.13 24.42 -8.13
N ARG A 273 28.33 24.28 -7.07
CA ARG A 273 28.82 24.15 -5.69
C ARG A 273 29.57 22.84 -5.44
N ILE A 274 29.09 21.72 -5.97
CA ILE A 274 29.78 20.43 -5.85
C ILE A 274 31.14 20.52 -6.55
N ARG A 275 31.17 21.04 -7.77
CA ARG A 275 32.39 21.23 -8.55
C ARG A 275 33.39 22.15 -7.85
N GLY A 276 32.96 23.33 -7.41
CA GLY A 276 33.83 24.28 -6.72
C GLY A 276 34.41 23.72 -5.41
N LYS A 277 33.70 22.80 -4.76
CA LYS A 277 34.13 22.19 -3.49
C LYS A 277 35.05 20.98 -3.67
N TYR A 278 34.81 20.13 -4.68
CA TYR A 278 35.49 18.82 -4.78
C TYR A 278 36.38 18.67 -6.02
N MET A 279 36.23 19.52 -7.04
CA MET A 279 36.91 19.36 -8.35
C MET A 279 37.86 20.52 -8.67
N GLY A 280 37.65 21.70 -8.08
CA GLY A 280 38.51 22.88 -8.23
C GLY A 280 38.42 23.57 -9.61
N GLY A 281 38.68 24.89 -9.65
CA GLY A 281 38.84 25.67 -10.89
C GLY A 281 37.57 26.26 -11.51
N ASP A 282 37.79 27.20 -12.45
CA ASP A 282 36.75 27.83 -13.29
C ASP A 282 36.42 26.91 -14.46
N LEU A 283 35.50 25.99 -14.21
CA LEU A 283 35.02 25.00 -15.15
C LEU A 283 33.71 25.46 -15.79
N ASP A 284 33.49 25.02 -17.02
CA ASP A 284 32.47 25.52 -17.94
C ASP A 284 31.05 25.55 -17.32
N GLN A 285 30.52 26.75 -17.07
CA GLN A 285 29.15 26.96 -16.58
C GLN A 285 28.10 26.48 -17.60
N HIS A 286 28.47 26.37 -18.88
CA HIS A 286 27.60 25.84 -19.91
C HIS A 286 27.30 24.34 -19.68
N ARG A 287 28.32 23.56 -19.31
CA ARG A 287 28.17 22.12 -19.02
C ARG A 287 27.28 21.84 -17.81
N ASP A 288 27.40 22.62 -16.74
CA ASP A 288 26.49 22.49 -15.58
C ASP A 288 25.04 22.70 -16.01
N ARG A 289 24.80 23.68 -16.88
CA ARG A 289 23.46 24.03 -17.34
C ARG A 289 22.87 22.97 -18.26
N GLU A 290 23.68 22.41 -19.16
CA GLU A 290 23.25 21.29 -20.03
C GLU A 290 22.95 20.02 -19.22
N ALA A 291 23.79 19.69 -18.24
CA ALA A 291 23.57 18.58 -17.33
C ALA A 291 22.30 18.79 -16.49
N ALA A 292 22.13 19.98 -15.94
CA ALA A 292 20.93 20.34 -15.18
C ALA A 292 19.65 20.23 -16.01
N ALA A 293 19.67 20.61 -17.29
CA ALA A 293 18.53 20.47 -18.18
C ALA A 293 18.16 18.99 -18.42
N LYS A 294 19.16 18.13 -18.65
CA LYS A 294 18.96 16.68 -18.81
C LYS A 294 18.46 16.01 -17.54
N ILE A 295 19.02 16.38 -16.38
CA ILE A 295 18.62 15.88 -15.06
C ILE A 295 17.17 16.30 -14.75
N ALA A 296 16.81 17.56 -14.97
CA ALA A 296 15.45 18.04 -14.74
C ALA A 296 14.45 17.40 -15.71
N GLN A 297 14.84 17.14 -16.96
CA GLN A 297 14.02 16.41 -17.92
C GLN A 297 13.81 14.95 -17.49
N TRP A 298 14.87 14.24 -17.10
CA TRP A 298 14.77 12.89 -16.55
C TRP A 298 13.86 12.86 -15.32
N PHE A 299 14.05 13.79 -14.38
CA PHE A 299 13.24 13.85 -13.17
C PHE A 299 11.75 14.06 -13.49
N ARG A 300 11.42 14.94 -14.44
CA ARG A 300 10.04 15.13 -14.91
C ARG A 300 9.44 13.88 -15.54
N VAL A 301 10.22 13.09 -16.29
CA VAL A 301 9.74 11.82 -16.87
C VAL A 301 9.47 10.81 -15.76
N VAL A 302 10.41 10.67 -14.83
CA VAL A 302 10.27 9.75 -13.68
C VAL A 302 9.12 10.15 -12.74
N THR A 303 8.88 11.44 -12.52
CA THR A 303 7.75 11.91 -11.71
C THR A 303 6.43 11.88 -12.48
N ALA A 304 6.43 12.08 -13.80
CA ALA A 304 5.23 11.91 -14.62
C ALA A 304 4.77 10.43 -14.70
N GLU A 305 5.71 9.47 -14.63
CA GLU A 305 5.38 8.05 -14.44
C GLU A 305 4.67 7.78 -13.09
N LEU A 306 4.88 8.65 -12.09
CA LEU A 306 4.25 8.59 -10.77
C LEU A 306 2.98 9.45 -10.65
N ALA A 307 2.75 10.40 -11.56
CA ALA A 307 1.59 11.29 -11.54
C ALA A 307 0.21 10.59 -11.43
N PRO A 308 0.00 9.35 -11.94
CA PRO A 308 -1.24 8.61 -11.69
C PRO A 308 -1.49 8.22 -10.22
N PHE A 309 -0.50 8.41 -9.32
CA PHE A 309 -0.58 8.08 -7.89
C PHE A 309 -0.55 9.32 -6.97
N GLU A 310 -0.39 10.53 -7.52
CA GLU A 310 -0.30 11.79 -6.76
C GLU A 310 -1.32 12.84 -7.22
N GLY A 311 -2.40 12.42 -7.89
CA GLY A 311 -3.48 13.31 -8.33
C GLY A 311 -4.33 13.83 -7.17
N ASP A 312 -4.18 15.14 -6.91
CA ASP A 312 -5.04 16.09 -6.17
C ASP A 312 -5.22 15.89 -4.67
N GLY A 313 -4.18 16.26 -3.93
CA GLY A 313 -4.24 16.73 -2.54
C GLY A 313 -4.32 18.26 -2.44
N ASP A 314 -5.17 18.90 -3.24
CA ASP A 314 -5.52 20.33 -3.10
C ASP A 314 -7.03 20.52 -3.28
N LEU A 315 -7.79 20.24 -2.21
CA LEU A 315 -8.97 20.97 -1.73
C LEU A 315 -9.08 20.80 -0.21
#